data_AF-A0A547NGZ3-F1
#
_entry.id   AF-A0A547NGZ3-F1
#
_cell.length_a   1.000
_cell.length_b   1.000
_cell.length_c   1.000
_cell.angle_alpha   90.00
_cell.angle_beta   90.00
_cell.angle_gamma   90.00
#
_symmetry.space_group_name_H-M   'P 1'
#
loop_
_entity.id
_entity.type
_entity.pdbx_description
1 polymer ?
#
loop_
_entity_poly.entity_id
_entity_poly.type
_entity_poly.pdbx_seq_one_letter_code
_entity_poly.pdbx_strand_id
1 'polypeptide(L)' 'MSRSDWTDPAAYEHMRGYEADEFAAEYLIRNDDFVAECDRLASRLVTVGELAGPPDFAARWGARFHNLC' A
#
# COMPACT_ATOMS: atom_id res chain seq x y z
N MET A 1 -1.70 18.70 -2.35
CA MET A 1 -0.38 18.32 -2.92
C MET A 1 -0.68 17.50 -4.16
N SER A 2 -0.15 17.87 -5.33
CA SER A 2 -0.28 17.03 -6.53
C SER A 2 0.43 15.72 -6.24
N ARG A 3 -0.32 14.62 -6.19
CA ARG A 3 0.25 13.29 -6.02
C ARG A 3 1.02 13.02 -7.30
N SER A 4 2.35 12.97 -7.22
CA SER A 4 3.18 12.61 -8.38
C SER A 4 2.58 11.39 -9.06
N ASP A 5 2.50 11.44 -10.39
CA ASP A 5 2.01 10.33 -11.19
C ASP A 5 2.84 9.09 -10.83
N TRP A 6 2.23 8.16 -10.09
CA TRP A 6 2.92 6.98 -9.57
C TRP A 6 3.33 6.03 -10.71
N THR A 7 2.85 6.27 -11.94
CA THR A 7 3.27 5.55 -13.12
C THR A 7 4.50 6.14 -13.80
N ASP A 8 4.94 7.36 -13.42
CA ASP A 8 6.14 8.00 -13.97
C ASP A 8 7.41 7.36 -13.40
N PRO A 9 8.26 6.69 -14.22
CA PRO A 9 9.51 6.12 -13.76
C PRO A 9 10.49 7.16 -13.19
N ALA A 10 10.45 8.41 -13.68
CA ALA A 10 11.34 9.47 -13.22
C ALA A 10 11.08 9.83 -11.74
N ALA A 11 9.86 9.61 -11.25
CA ALA A 11 9.52 9.79 -9.84
C ALA A 11 10.31 8.85 -8.91
N TYR A 12 10.90 7.77 -9.44
CA TYR A 12 11.61 6.75 -8.67
C TYR A 12 13.13 6.77 -8.83
N GLU A 13 13.69 7.70 -9.61
CA GLU A 13 15.13 7.70 -9.91
C GLU A 13 16.01 7.82 -8.65
N HIS A 14 15.51 8.54 -7.64
CA HIS A 14 16.15 8.71 -6.35
C HIS A 14 16.14 7.45 -5.47
N MET A 15 15.33 6.44 -5.82
CA MET A 15 15.19 5.17 -5.09
C MET A 15 16.04 4.04 -5.69
N ARG A 16 16.93 4.31 -6.64
CA ARG A 16 17.77 3.28 -7.29
C ARG A 16 18.64 2.45 -6.34
N GLY A 17 18.86 2.91 -5.10
CA GLY A 17 19.60 2.20 -4.07
C GLY A 17 18.73 1.50 -3.02
N TYR A 18 17.41 1.51 -3.17
CA TYR A 18 16.49 0.87 -2.22
C TYR A 18 16.54 -0.64 -2.39
N GLU A 19 16.33 -1.37 -1.30
CA GLU A 19 16.04 -2.79 -1.39
C GLU A 19 14.67 -3.02 -2.03
N ALA A 20 14.46 -4.23 -2.57
CA ALA A 20 13.28 -4.52 -3.38
C ALA A 20 11.96 -4.38 -2.60
N ASP A 21 11.96 -4.73 -1.31
CA ASP A 21 10.82 -4.61 -0.41
C ASP A 21 10.53 -3.16 -0.02
N GLU A 22 11.57 -2.36 0.23
CA GLU A 22 11.45 -0.92 0.46
C GLU A 22 10.86 -0.22 -0.76
N PHE A 23 11.37 -0.53 -1.95
CA PHE A 23 10.84 0.01 -3.20
C PHE A 23 9.39 -0.40 -3.43
N ALA A 24 9.06 -1.67 -3.21
CA ALA A 24 7.70 -2.18 -3.38
C ALA A 24 6.71 -1.48 -2.43
N ALA A 25 7.09 -1.23 -1.18
CA ALA A 25 6.27 -0.49 -0.22
C ALA A 25 6.03 0.95 -0.70
N GLU A 26 7.09 1.65 -1.12
CA GLU A 26 7.01 3.02 -1.64
C GLU A 26 6.15 3.11 -2.92
N TYR A 27 6.29 2.16 -3.84
CA TYR A 27 5.47 2.08 -5.05
C TYR A 27 3.99 1.91 -4.71
N LEU A 28 3.68 1.01 -3.76
CA LEU A 28 2.33 0.66 -3.37
C LEU A 28 1.60 1.84 -2.69
N ILE A 29 2.24 2.56 -1.76
CA ILE A 29 1.62 3.70 -1.05
C ILE A 29 1.34 4.92 -1.95
N ARG A 30 1.95 4.98 -3.13
CA ARG A 30 1.68 6.03 -4.13
C ARG A 30 0.54 5.68 -5.09
N ASN A 31 0.14 4.42 -5.18
CA ASN A 31 -0.95 3.97 -6.04
C ASN A 31 -2.32 4.45 -5.49
N ASP A 32 -3.11 5.11 -6.34
CA ASP A 32 -4.44 5.67 -6.00
C ASP A 32 -5.45 4.60 -5.58
N ASP A 33 -5.49 3.49 -6.30
CA ASP A 33 -6.40 2.39 -6.00
C ASP A 33 -6.02 1.70 -4.68
N PHE A 34 -4.72 1.52 -4.43
CA PHE A 34 -4.25 0.93 -3.17
C PHE A 34 -4.63 1.80 -1.97
N VAL A 35 -4.38 3.11 -2.05
CA VAL A 35 -4.69 4.02 -0.95
C VAL A 35 -6.19 4.13 -0.72
N ALA A 36 -6.99 4.24 -1.78
CA ALA A 36 -8.44 4.27 -1.66
C ALA A 36 -9.00 2.97 -1.03
N GLU A 37 -8.40 1.81 -1.34
CA GLU A 37 -8.79 0.54 -0.75
C GLU A 37 -8.35 0.41 0.71
N CYS A 38 -7.16 0.92 1.08
CA CYS A 38 -6.72 1.04 2.46
C CYS A 38 -7.67 1.91 3.29
N ASP A 39 -8.08 3.07 2.78
CA ASP A 39 -9.01 3.97 3.48
C ASP A 39 -10.38 3.32 3.71
N ARG A 40 -10.88 2.57 2.72
CA ARG A 40 -12.10 1.77 2.85
C ARG A 40 -11.95 0.66 3.90
N LEU A 41 -10.79 0.01 3.92
CA LEU A 41 -10.48 -1.04 4.88
C LEU A 41 -10.43 -0.49 6.31
N ALA A 42 -9.66 0.58 6.52
CA ALA A 42 -9.55 1.27 7.81
C ALA A 42 -10.93 1.72 8.33
N SER A 43 -11.77 2.27 7.45
CA SER A 43 -13.14 2.68 7.79
C SER A 43 -14.04 1.51 8.22
N ARG A 44 -13.79 0.29 7.73
CA ARG A 44 -14.55 -0.94 8.10
C ARG A 44 -14.04 -1.59 9.38
N LEU A 45 -12.74 -1.50 9.66
CA LEU A 45 -12.10 -2.10 10.83
C LEU A 45 -12.43 -1.36 12.13
N VAL A 46 -12.73 -0.06 12.06
CA VAL A 46 -13.24 0.70 13.23
C VAL A 46 -14.54 0.09 13.77
N THR A 47 -15.30 -0.62 12.93
CA THR A 47 -16.60 -1.22 13.28
C THR A 47 -16.51 -2.69 13.67
N VAL A 48 -15.45 -3.40 13.29
CA VAL A 48 -15.31 -4.85 13.47
C VAL A 48 -13.87 -5.08 13.89
N GLY A 49 -13.61 -5.50 15.13
CA GLY A 49 -12.27 -5.80 15.65
C GLY A 49 -11.60 -7.02 14.99
N GLU A 50 -11.72 -7.13 13.67
CA GLU A 50 -11.17 -8.15 12.80
C GLU A 50 -9.78 -7.76 12.32
N LEU A 51 -9.00 -8.75 11.90
CA LEU A 51 -7.67 -8.55 11.33
C LEU A 51 -7.74 -7.53 10.19
N ALA A 52 -6.89 -6.52 10.24
CA ALA A 52 -6.69 -5.63 9.12
C ALA A 52 -6.18 -6.48 7.96
N GLY A 53 -7.04 -6.76 6.97
CA GLY A 53 -6.62 -7.37 5.72
C GLY A 53 -7.27 -8.69 5.32
N PRO A 54 -8.38 -8.64 4.57
CA PRO A 54 -8.94 -9.80 3.88
C PRO A 54 -7.87 -10.49 3.00
N PRO A 55 -7.88 -11.83 2.88
CA PRO A 55 -6.98 -12.56 2.00
C PRO A 55 -6.98 -12.04 0.56
N ASP A 56 -8.14 -11.58 0.08
CA ASP A 56 -8.30 -11.01 -1.26
C ASP A 56 -7.52 -9.70 -1.44
N PHE A 57 -7.46 -8.86 -0.41
CA PHE A 57 -6.64 -7.64 -0.43
C PHE A 57 -5.16 -7.99 -0.50
N ALA A 58 -4.72 -8.92 0.36
CA ALA A 58 -3.33 -9.36 0.41
C ALA A 58 -2.89 -9.98 -0.92
N ALA A 59 -3.73 -10.83 -1.52
CA ALA A 59 -3.46 -11.44 -2.82
C ALA A 59 -3.43 -10.41 -3.96
N ARG A 60 -4.35 -9.43 -3.94
CA ARG A 60 -4.41 -8.38 -4.97
C ARG A 60 -3.17 -7.48 -4.97
N TRP A 61 -2.70 -7.10 -3.79
CA TRP A 61 -1.64 -6.11 -3.64
C TRP A 61 -0.26 -6.71 -3.35
N GLY A 62 -0.16 -8.03 -3.19
CA GLY A 62 1.07 -8.69 -2.74
C GLY A 62 1.49 -8.30 -1.33
N ALA A 63 0.59 -7.68 -0.55
CA ALA A 63 0.85 -7.20 0.79
C ALA A 63 0.60 -8.30 1.82
N ARG A 64 1.38 -8.31 2.90
CA ARG A 64 1.14 -9.14 4.07
C ARG A 64 0.87 -8.23 5.24
N PHE A 65 -0.23 -8.46 5.94
CA PHE A 65 -0.54 -7.74 7.16
C PHE A 65 0.27 -8.34 8.30
N HIS A 66 1.03 -7.49 8.98
CA HIS A 66 1.65 -7.88 10.23
C HIS A 66 0.64 -7.64 11.35
N ASN A 67 0.34 -8.69 12.10
CA ASN A 67 -0.46 -8.55 13.30
C ASN A 67 0.41 -7.85 14.34
N LEU A 68 0.06 -6.62 14.72
CA LEU A 68 0.70 -5.94 15.84
C LEU A 68 0.15 -6.58 17.13
N CYS A 69 0.72 -7.73 17.49
CA CYS A 69 0.55 -8.31 18.82
C CYS A 69 1.47 -7.60 19.83
#